data_AF-A0A5E4MSH1-F1
#
_entry.id   AF-A0A5E4MSH1-F1
#
_cell.length_a   1.000
_cell.length_b   1.000
_cell.length_c   1.000
_cell.angle_alpha   90.00
_cell.angle_beta   90.00
_cell.angle_gamma   90.00
#
_symmetry.space_group_name_H-M   'P 1'
#
loop_
_entity.id
_entity.type
_entity.pdbx_description
1 polymer ?
#
loop_
_entity_poly.entity_id
_entity_poly.type
_entity_poly.pdbx_seq_one_letter_code
_entity_poly.pdbx_strand_id
1 'polypeptide(L)'
;MDFTHLKNLTTLIFSNINFKSHTQESLYELGQVYSNIQNLAYIECNFPNVIDMTFLHRGFRHLKQFRLDHKIASDRFLQNLLNINHDLETIIFRNCIVTGDRWFDVLVNKLKGRSITSLSIHSQNFTFE
;
A
#
# COMPACT_ATOMS: atom_id res chain seq x y z
N MET A 1 -4.22 24.44 -2.64
CA MET A 1 -3.63 23.96 -3.92
C MET A 1 -4.78 23.48 -4.77
N ASP A 2 -4.94 23.99 -5.99
CA ASP A 2 -5.96 23.49 -6.92
C ASP A 2 -5.44 22.23 -7.61
N PHE A 3 -6.08 21.09 -7.33
CA PHE A 3 -5.84 19.86 -8.07
C PHE A 3 -6.77 19.82 -9.28
N THR A 4 -6.21 19.64 -10.47
CA THR A 4 -7.02 19.37 -11.67
C THR A 4 -7.70 18.00 -11.52
N HIS A 5 -8.98 17.97 -11.17
CA HIS A 5 -9.73 16.73 -10.99
C HIS A 5 -9.84 15.94 -12.31
N LEU A 6 -9.05 14.87 -12.43
CA LEU A 6 -9.16 13.90 -13.51
C LEU A 6 -10.20 12.83 -13.13
N LYS A 7 -11.45 12.97 -13.60
CA LYS A 7 -12.58 12.09 -13.22
C LYS A 7 -12.33 10.59 -13.46
N ASN A 8 -11.53 10.25 -14.47
CA ASN A 8 -11.31 8.87 -14.91
C ASN A 8 -9.95 8.30 -14.50
N LEU A 9 -9.23 8.97 -13.60
CA LEU A 9 -7.98 8.45 -13.10
C LEU A 9 -8.26 7.29 -12.13
N THR A 10 -7.91 6.08 -12.54
CA THR A 10 -8.09 4.85 -11.75
C THR A 10 -6.77 4.26 -11.27
N THR A 11 -5.65 4.72 -11.82
CA THR A 11 -4.32 4.19 -11.54
C THR A 11 -3.37 5.33 -11.19
N LEU A 12 -2.67 5.16 -10.08
CA LEU A 12 -1.65 6.09 -9.61
C LEU A 12 -0.35 5.34 -9.34
N ILE A 13 0.73 5.78 -9.98
CA ILE A 13 2.05 5.17 -9.86
C ILE A 13 3.02 6.25 -9.42
N PHE A 14 3.63 6.04 -8.27
CA PHE A 14 4.77 6.80 -7.82
C PHE A 14 6.03 5.98 -8.08
N SER A 15 7.00 6.56 -8.77
CA SER A 15 8.26 5.90 -9.10
C SER A 15 9.44 6.80 -8.75
N ASN A 16 10.43 6.27 -8.02
CA ASN A 16 11.65 7.01 -7.67
C ASN A 16 11.41 8.32 -6.92
N ILE A 17 10.32 8.40 -6.15
CA ILE A 17 9.98 9.60 -5.37
C ILE A 17 10.52 9.47 -3.95
N ASN A 18 11.19 10.52 -3.48
CA ASN A 18 11.62 10.65 -2.10
C ASN A 18 10.59 11.46 -1.32
N PHE A 19 9.71 10.75 -0.62
CA PHE A 19 8.70 11.34 0.25
C PHE A 19 9.35 11.94 1.49
N LYS A 20 8.83 13.08 1.95
CA LYS A 20 9.29 13.75 3.19
C LYS A 20 8.22 13.62 4.25
N SER A 21 8.56 13.81 5.53
CA SER A 21 7.58 13.67 6.63
C SER A 21 6.30 14.49 6.44
N HIS A 22 6.41 15.72 5.94
CA HIS A 22 5.25 16.59 5.64
C HIS A 22 4.42 16.15 4.43
N THR A 23 4.88 15.18 3.63
CA THR A 23 4.13 14.71 2.45
C THR A 23 3.00 13.75 2.79
N GLN A 24 2.94 13.26 4.04
CA GLN A 24 1.90 12.34 4.49
C GLN A 24 0.50 12.94 4.37
N GLU A 25 0.33 14.19 4.80
CA GLU A 25 -0.96 14.89 4.73
C GLU A 25 -1.35 15.16 3.28
N SER A 26 -0.41 15.64 2.46
CA SER A 26 -0.65 15.90 1.03
C SER A 26 -1.05 14.64 0.26
N LEU A 27 -0.46 13.48 0.57
CA LEU A 27 -0.83 12.22 -0.07
C LEU A 27 -2.18 11.69 0.42
N TYR A 28 -2.53 11.90 1.69
CA TYR A 28 -3.86 11.58 2.20
C TYR A 28 -4.93 12.43 1.50
N GLU A 29 -4.70 13.74 1.39
CA GLU A 29 -5.57 14.65 0.64
C GLU A 29 -5.68 14.24 -0.83
N LEU A 30 -4.57 13.89 -1.47
CA LEU A 30 -4.55 13.37 -2.83
C LEU A 30 -5.45 12.14 -2.97
N GLY A 31 -5.38 11.20 -2.04
CA GLY A 31 -6.24 10.02 -2.05
C GLY A 31 -7.72 10.37 -1.93
N GLN A 32 -8.07 11.37 -1.10
CA GLN A 32 -9.46 11.83 -0.99
C GLN A 32 -9.96 12.51 -2.27
N VAL A 33 -9.12 13.34 -2.91
CA VAL A 33 -9.43 14.01 -4.18
C VAL A 33 -9.60 12.99 -5.31
N TYR A 34 -8.75 11.97 -5.34
CA TYR A 34 -8.76 10.91 -6.35
C TYR A 34 -9.32 9.61 -5.76
N SER A 35 -10.52 9.67 -5.20
CA SER A 35 -11.18 8.51 -4.59
C SER A 35 -11.43 7.35 -5.57
N ASN A 36 -11.49 7.63 -6.87
CA ASN A 36 -11.69 6.65 -7.95
C ASN A 36 -10.45 5.77 -8.23
N ILE A 37 -9.32 6.03 -7.58
CA ILE A 37 -8.12 5.21 -7.75
C ILE A 37 -8.39 3.80 -7.21
N GLN A 38 -8.20 2.83 -8.08
CA GLN A 38 -8.32 1.40 -7.82
C GLN A 38 -6.94 0.73 -7.76
N ASN A 39 -5.95 1.26 -8.47
CA ASN A 39 -4.61 0.71 -8.55
C ASN A 39 -3.58 1.73 -8.05
N LEU A 40 -2.85 1.38 -6.99
CA LEU A 40 -1.80 2.20 -6.42
C LEU A 40 -0.48 1.44 -6.41
N ALA A 41 0.57 2.05 -6.95
CA ALA A 41 1.91 1.49 -6.94
C ALA A 41 2.95 2.47 -6.40
N TYR A 42 3.80 1.97 -5.52
CA TYR A 42 5.01 2.66 -5.07
C TYR A 42 6.23 1.87 -5.50
N ILE A 43 6.95 2.39 -6.49
CA ILE A 43 8.10 1.74 -7.10
C ILE A 43 9.36 2.49 -6.71
N GLU A 44 10.27 1.85 -5.98
CA GLU A 44 11.56 2.47 -5.57
C GLU A 44 11.37 3.82 -4.85
N CYS A 45 10.22 4.01 -4.21
CA CYS A 45 9.89 5.24 -3.52
C CYS A 45 10.45 5.22 -2.12
N ASN A 46 11.09 6.29 -1.68
CA ASN A 46 11.64 6.38 -0.33
C ASN A 46 10.65 7.05 0.63
N PHE A 47 10.33 6.39 1.75
CA PHE A 47 9.50 6.93 2.83
C PHE A 47 10.35 7.03 4.10
N PRO A 48 10.39 8.17 4.80
CA PRO A 48 10.95 8.23 6.13
C PRO A 48 10.23 7.25 7.07
N ASN A 49 10.96 6.64 8.00
CA ASN A 49 10.44 5.64 8.95
C ASN A 49 9.26 6.13 9.81
N VAL A 50 9.07 7.46 9.90
CA VAL A 50 7.96 8.11 10.60
C VAL A 50 6.68 8.26 9.77
N ILE A 51 6.72 7.99 8.46
CA ILE A 51 5.51 8.05 7.63
C ILE A 51 4.65 6.84 7.95
N ASP A 52 3.47 7.13 8.49
CA ASP A 52 2.46 6.13 8.71
C ASP A 52 1.75 5.84 7.38
N MET A 53 2.18 4.79 6.68
CA MET A 53 1.57 4.37 5.42
C MET A 53 0.07 4.03 5.59
N THR A 54 -0.35 3.67 6.81
CA THR A 54 -1.75 3.48 7.20
C THR A 54 -2.57 4.73 6.89
N PHE A 55 -2.02 5.93 7.11
CA PHE A 55 -2.71 7.19 6.82
C PHE A 55 -2.87 7.43 5.31
N LEU A 56 -1.88 7.05 4.51
CA LEU A 56 -1.91 7.19 3.05
C LEU A 56 -3.04 6.36 2.44
N HIS A 57 -3.19 5.14 2.91
CA HIS A 57 -4.18 4.20 2.40
C HIS A 57 -5.62 4.56 2.78
N ARG A 58 -5.84 5.38 3.82
CA ARG A 58 -7.18 5.88 4.16
C ARG A 58 -7.76 6.85 3.13
N GLY A 59 -6.90 7.53 2.36
CA GLY A 59 -7.33 8.41 1.28
C GLY A 59 -7.94 7.61 0.12
N PHE A 60 -7.31 6.49 -0.26
CA PHE A 60 -7.68 5.68 -1.42
C PHE A 60 -8.72 4.60 -1.10
N ARG A 61 -9.97 4.99 -0.87
CA ARG A 61 -11.02 4.10 -0.32
C ARG A 61 -11.46 2.96 -1.23
N HIS A 62 -11.28 3.07 -2.54
CA HIS A 62 -11.73 2.07 -3.53
C HIS A 62 -10.57 1.24 -4.09
N LEU A 63 -9.48 1.11 -3.32
CA LEU A 63 -8.29 0.42 -3.76
C LEU A 63 -8.56 -1.08 -3.92
N LYS A 64 -8.41 -1.58 -5.16
CA LYS A 64 -8.51 -2.99 -5.52
C LYS A 64 -7.14 -3.65 -5.63
N GLN A 65 -6.13 -2.90 -6.09
CA GLN A 65 -4.78 -3.40 -6.24
C GLN A 65 -3.76 -2.48 -5.55
N PHE A 66 -2.91 -3.08 -4.72
CA PHE A 66 -1.77 -2.41 -4.12
C PHE A 66 -0.46 -3.07 -4.57
N ARG A 67 0.51 -2.25 -5.00
CA ARG A 67 1.87 -2.69 -5.34
C ARG A 67 2.91 -1.87 -4.58
N LEU A 68 3.89 -2.57 -4.01
CA LEU A 68 5.07 -1.97 -3.40
C LEU A 68 6.31 -2.71 -3.89
N ASP A 69 7.31 -1.95 -4.36
CA ASP A 69 8.56 -2.50 -4.86
C ASP A 69 9.78 -1.94 -4.12
N HIS A 70 10.81 -2.78 -3.94
CA HIS A 70 12.12 -2.42 -3.39
C HIS A 70 12.06 -1.77 -2.00
N LYS A 71 11.18 -2.28 -1.13
CA LYS A 71 10.99 -1.77 0.22
C LYS A 71 10.82 -2.84 1.28
N ILE A 72 10.93 -2.41 2.55
CA ILE A 72 10.60 -3.25 3.69
C ILE A 72 9.07 -3.30 3.79
N ALA A 73 8.53 -4.51 3.82
CA ALA A 73 7.14 -4.77 4.14
C ALA A 73 7.09 -5.56 5.44
N SER A 74 6.59 -4.95 6.50
CA SER A 74 6.38 -5.63 7.79
C SER A 74 4.98 -6.23 7.91
N ASP A 75 4.81 -7.18 8.82
CA ASP A 75 3.52 -7.81 9.13
C ASP A 75 2.50 -6.77 9.61
N ARG A 76 2.97 -5.79 10.42
CA ARG A 76 2.19 -4.64 10.88
C ARG A 76 1.73 -3.76 9.73
N PHE A 77 2.60 -3.49 8.75
CA PHE A 77 2.23 -2.75 7.54
C PHE A 77 1.13 -3.47 6.77
N LEU A 78 1.29 -4.78 6.55
CA LEU A 78 0.28 -5.60 5.88
C LEU A 78 -1.05 -5.59 6.64
N GLN A 79 -1.02 -5.81 7.96
CA GLN A 79 -2.22 -5.79 8.80
C GLN A 79 -2.97 -4.46 8.71
N ASN A 80 -2.24 -3.34 8.71
CA ASN A 80 -2.79 -2.00 8.58
C ASN A 80 -3.42 -1.76 7.20
N LEU A 81 -2.71 -2.12 6.12
CA LEU A 81 -3.21 -2.03 4.75
C LEU A 81 -4.53 -2.77 4.59
N LEU A 82 -4.58 -4.01 5.10
CA LEU A 82 -5.78 -4.85 5.11
C LEU A 82 -6.89 -4.25 5.95
N ASN A 83 -6.61 -3.74 7.15
CA ASN A 83 -7.65 -3.17 8.01
C ASN A 83 -8.34 -1.95 7.39
N ILE A 84 -7.66 -1.20 6.53
CA ILE A 84 -8.22 0.01 5.89
C ILE A 84 -8.96 -0.32 4.60
N ASN A 85 -8.38 -1.16 3.74
CA ASN A 85 -8.92 -1.40 2.41
C ASN A 85 -9.67 -2.73 2.39
N HIS A 86 -10.98 -2.65 2.62
CA HIS A 86 -11.85 -3.82 2.62
C HIS A 86 -12.05 -4.40 1.21
N ASP A 87 -12.01 -3.55 0.19
CA ASP A 87 -12.20 -3.91 -1.23
C ASP A 87 -10.90 -4.34 -1.92
N LEU A 88 -9.79 -4.41 -1.18
CA LEU A 88 -8.51 -4.82 -1.74
C LEU A 88 -8.62 -6.26 -2.22
N GLU A 89 -8.31 -6.48 -3.51
CA GLU A 89 -8.40 -7.79 -4.17
C GLU A 89 -7.01 -8.37 -4.44
N THR A 90 -6.03 -7.50 -4.71
CA THR A 90 -4.67 -7.89 -5.11
C THR A 90 -3.60 -7.10 -4.37
N ILE A 91 -2.62 -7.83 -3.80
CA ILE A 91 -1.43 -7.24 -3.17
C ILE A 91 -0.18 -7.80 -3.85
N ILE A 92 0.72 -6.91 -4.26
CA ILE A 92 1.97 -7.26 -4.94
C ILE A 92 3.15 -6.63 -4.19
N PHE A 93 4.03 -7.47 -3.66
CA PHE A 93 5.32 -7.05 -3.13
C PHE A 93 6.42 -7.55 -4.04
N ARG A 94 7.21 -6.65 -4.65
CA ARG A 94 8.26 -7.03 -5.60
C ARG A 94 9.62 -6.54 -5.19
N ASN A 95 10.58 -7.46 -5.12
CA ASN A 95 11.92 -7.20 -4.61
C ASN A 95 11.89 -6.51 -3.23
N CYS A 96 10.89 -6.83 -2.42
CA CYS A 96 10.77 -6.30 -1.06
C CYS A 96 11.62 -7.12 -0.10
N ILE A 97 11.93 -6.56 1.07
CA ILE A 97 12.38 -7.33 2.23
C ILE A 97 11.15 -7.52 3.10
N VAL A 98 10.75 -8.77 3.33
CA VAL A 98 9.55 -9.08 4.11
C VAL A 98 9.98 -9.47 5.52
N THR A 99 9.49 -8.73 6.52
CA THR A 99 9.90 -8.88 7.92
C THR A 99 8.71 -9.15 8.84
N GLY A 100 8.93 -9.95 9.88
CA GLY A 100 7.92 -10.32 10.87
C GLY A 100 7.50 -11.79 10.75
N ASP A 101 7.38 -12.45 11.90
CA ASP A 101 7.03 -13.87 12.07
C ASP A 101 5.55 -14.15 11.77
N ARG A 102 4.68 -13.16 11.96
CA ARG A 102 3.22 -13.32 11.87
C ARG A 102 2.62 -13.02 10.51
N TRP A 103 3.42 -12.90 9.45
CA TRP A 103 2.91 -12.66 8.09
C TRP A 103 1.85 -13.69 7.68
N PHE A 104 2.14 -14.97 7.92
CA PHE A 104 1.19 -16.05 7.62
C PHE A 104 -0.07 -15.95 8.47
N ASP A 105 0.02 -15.63 9.76
CA ASP A 105 -1.15 -15.45 10.62
C ASP A 105 -2.03 -14.29 10.14
N VAL A 106 -1.41 -13.15 9.78
CA VAL A 106 -2.13 -11.98 9.27
C VAL A 106 -2.85 -12.35 7.99
N LEU A 107 -2.19 -13.06 7.07
CA LEU A 107 -2.79 -13.52 5.82
C LEU A 107 -3.91 -14.53 6.08
N VAL A 108 -3.66 -15.62 6.80
CA VAL A 108 -4.66 -16.67 7.04
C VAL A 108 -5.92 -16.12 7.74
N ASN A 109 -5.74 -15.24 8.73
CA ASN A 109 -6.86 -14.70 9.50
C ASN A 109 -7.61 -13.58 8.76
N LYS A 110 -6.92 -12.80 7.90
CA LYS A 110 -7.54 -11.66 7.21
C LYS A 110 -7.99 -11.98 5.79
N LEU A 111 -7.45 -13.00 5.15
CA LEU A 111 -7.96 -13.53 3.88
C LEU A 111 -9.24 -14.35 4.09
N LYS A 112 -9.41 -14.97 5.27
CA LYS A 112 -10.66 -15.66 5.64
C LYS A 112 -11.84 -14.68 5.60
N GLY A 113 -12.75 -14.88 4.64
CA GLY A 113 -13.96 -14.08 4.47
C GLY A 113 -13.79 -12.75 3.75
N ARG A 114 -12.64 -12.52 3.09
CA ARG A 114 -12.38 -11.31 2.28
C ARG A 114 -12.24 -11.61 0.79
N SER A 115 -12.37 -10.57 -0.02
CA SER A 115 -12.28 -10.59 -1.50
C SER A 115 -10.85 -10.58 -2.04
N ILE A 116 -9.81 -10.80 -1.22
CA ILE A 116 -8.45 -10.88 -1.73
C ILE A 116 -8.30 -12.19 -2.50
N THR A 117 -8.25 -12.07 -3.82
CA THR A 117 -8.15 -13.18 -4.76
C THR A 117 -6.71 -13.49 -5.13
N SER A 118 -5.78 -12.56 -4.88
CA SER A 118 -4.37 -12.73 -5.24
C SER A 118 -3.42 -12.01 -4.27
N LEU A 119 -2.38 -12.72 -3.85
CA LEU A 119 -1.22 -12.17 -3.16
C LEU A 119 0.03 -12.68 -3.84
N SER A 120 0.85 -11.76 -4.32
CA SER A 120 2.16 -12.08 -4.90
C SER A 120 3.26 -11.43 -4.08
N ILE A 121 4.21 -12.26 -3.62
CA ILE A 121 5.37 -11.81 -2.87
C ILE A 121 6.62 -12.32 -3.58
N HIS A 122 7.37 -11.41 -4.18
CA HIS A 122 8.72 -11.63 -4.65
C HIS A 122 9.65 -10.89 -3.70
N SER A 123 10.24 -11.63 -2.77
CA SER A 123 11.19 -11.10 -1.80
C SER A 123 12.57 -11.70 -2.06
N GLN A 124 13.62 -10.88 -2.02
CA GLN A 124 14.99 -11.40 -2.05
C GLN A 124 15.38 -12.00 -0.70
N ASN A 125 14.78 -11.54 0.40
CA ASN A 125 15.04 -11.97 1.76
C ASN A 125 13.71 -12.14 2.52
N PHE A 126 13.28 -13.39 2.73
CA PHE A 126 12.18 -13.71 3.63
C PHE A 126 12.80 -14.09 4.98
N THR A 127 12.81 -13.15 5.93
CA THR A 127 13.43 -13.35 7.25
C THR A 127 12.35 -13.54 8.29
N PHE A 128 12.26 -14.76 8.84
CA PHE A 128 11.57 -15.03 10.09
C PHE A 128 12.57 -14.71 11.22
N GLU A 129 12.22 -13.77 12.08
CA GLU A 129 12.89 -13.63 13.39
C GLU A 129 12.09 -14.41 14.44
#